data_AF-A0A966G613-F1
#
_entry.id   AF-A0A966G613-F1
#
_cell.length_a   1.000
_cell.length_b   1.000
_cell.length_c   1.000
_cell.angle_alpha   90.00
_cell.angle_beta   90.00
_cell.angle_gamma   90.00
#
_symmetry.space_group_name_H-M   'P 1'
#
loop_
_entity.id
_entity.type
_entity.pdbx_description
1 polymer ?
#
loop_
_entity_poly.entity_id
_entity_poly.type
_entity_poly.pdbx_seq_one_letter_code
_entity_poly.pdbx_strand_id
1 'polypeptide(L)'
;TRLRAVKHFKPKKVIILEGLLALAVKKLRNLFDLKIYVEVDSDLRLARRILRDVREGREKSSTGSIKQYLSSAYPMHRRYVEPQRKYADLIVPWDNMGYEAMETVVARIEGELQERE
;
A
#
# COMPACT_ATOMS: atom_id res chain seq x y z
N THR A 1 7.99 14.85 -14.54
CA THR A 1 8.87 14.68 -15.71
C THR A 1 8.60 13.34 -16.35
N ARG A 2 8.36 13.28 -17.66
CA ARG A 2 8.20 12.02 -18.41
C ARG A 2 9.58 11.37 -18.58
N LEU A 3 9.70 10.06 -18.34
CA LEU A 3 10.94 9.33 -18.57
C LEU A 3 11.33 9.38 -20.05
N ARG A 4 12.63 9.45 -20.33
CA ARG A 4 13.15 9.53 -21.72
C ARG A 4 12.94 8.24 -22.51
N ALA A 5 12.78 7.11 -21.83
CA ALA A 5 12.56 5.80 -22.44
C ALA A 5 11.15 5.28 -22.14
N VAL A 6 10.52 4.68 -23.16
CA VAL A 6 9.24 3.98 -23.03
C VAL A 6 9.54 2.53 -22.68
N LYS A 7 8.92 2.01 -21.62
CA LYS A 7 8.95 0.58 -21.28
C LYS A 7 7.64 -0.05 -21.71
N HIS A 8 7.69 -0.94 -22.70
CA HIS A 8 6.53 -1.70 -23.13
C HIS A 8 6.28 -2.88 -22.20
N PHE A 9 5.01 -3.10 -21.85
CA PHE A 9 4.57 -4.23 -21.06
C PHE A 9 3.54 -5.03 -21.86
N LYS A 10 3.68 -6.36 -21.82
CA LYS A 10 2.62 -7.26 -22.30
C LYS A 10 1.57 -7.42 -21.19
N PRO A 11 0.29 -7.60 -21.54
CA PRO A 11 -0.74 -7.98 -20.57
C PRO A 11 -0.30 -9.17 -19.72
N LYS A 12 -0.68 -9.16 -18.44
CA LYS A 12 -0.40 -10.22 -17.47
C LYS A 12 -1.71 -10.71 -16.88
N LYS A 13 -1.74 -11.98 -16.45
CA LYS A 13 -2.90 -12.58 -15.77
C LYS A 13 -3.22 -11.83 -14.46
N VAL A 14 -2.20 -11.33 -13.77
CA VAL A 14 -2.32 -10.59 -12.51
C VAL A 14 -1.75 -9.18 -12.69
N ILE A 15 -2.50 -8.17 -12.23
CA ILE A 15 -2.07 -6.77 -12.14
C ILE A 15 -2.22 -6.33 -10.69
N ILE A 16 -1.13 -5.87 -10.08
CA ILE A 16 -1.13 -5.34 -8.72
C ILE A 16 -1.13 -3.82 -8.81
N LEU A 17 -2.19 -3.19 -8.30
CA LEU A 17 -2.25 -1.75 -8.07
C LEU A 17 -2.01 -1.47 -6.59
N GLU A 18 -0.90 -0.78 -6.29
CA GLU A 18 -0.54 -0.41 -4.91
C GLU A 18 -0.61 1.11 -4.69
N GLY A 19 -0.84 1.49 -3.44
CA GLY A 19 -0.70 2.88 -3.00
C GLY A 19 -1.64 3.24 -1.85
N LEU A 20 -1.32 4.33 -1.14
CA LEU A 20 -2.09 4.82 0.02
C LEU A 20 -3.56 5.12 -0.28
N LEU A 21 -3.90 5.40 -1.55
CA LEU A 21 -5.24 5.75 -2.01
C LEU A 21 -5.79 4.77 -3.07
N ALA A 22 -5.20 3.58 -3.20
CA ALA A 22 -5.61 2.60 -4.21
C ALA A 22 -7.11 2.26 -4.12
N LEU A 23 -7.65 2.22 -2.90
CA LEU A 23 -9.06 1.91 -2.64
C LEU A 23 -9.92 3.18 -2.48
N ALA A 24 -9.44 4.39 -2.78
CA ALA A 24 -10.19 5.62 -2.51
C ALA A 24 -11.34 5.83 -3.52
N VAL A 25 -11.10 5.49 -4.79
CA VAL A 25 -12.02 5.78 -5.89
C VAL A 25 -12.94 4.58 -6.14
N LYS A 26 -14.26 4.76 -5.96
CA LYS A 26 -15.26 3.69 -6.18
C LYS A 26 -15.15 3.04 -7.57
N LYS A 27 -14.94 3.85 -8.61
CA LYS A 27 -14.77 3.34 -9.99
C LYS A 27 -13.60 2.37 -10.11
N LEU A 28 -12.48 2.62 -9.42
CA LEU A 28 -11.35 1.71 -9.40
C LEU A 28 -11.65 0.45 -8.59
N ARG A 29 -12.28 0.60 -7.41
CA ARG A 29 -12.67 -0.55 -6.58
C ARG A 29 -13.56 -1.55 -7.31
N ASN A 30 -14.44 -1.06 -8.18
CA ASN A 30 -15.32 -1.92 -8.99
C ASN A 30 -14.57 -2.72 -10.07
N LEU A 31 -13.33 -2.37 -10.39
CA LEU A 31 -12.47 -3.11 -11.31
C LEU A 31 -11.57 -4.12 -10.60
N PHE A 32 -11.53 -4.11 -9.27
CA PHE A 32 -10.63 -4.96 -8.50
C PHE A 32 -11.34 -6.24 -8.09
N ASP A 33 -10.73 -7.34 -8.48
CA ASP A 33 -11.15 -8.69 -8.10
C ASP A 33 -10.86 -8.93 -6.61
N LEU A 34 -9.68 -8.50 -6.16
CA LEU A 34 -9.24 -8.59 -4.77
C LEU A 34 -8.77 -7.23 -4.23
N LYS A 35 -9.30 -6.81 -3.07
CA LYS A 35 -8.94 -5.56 -2.38
C LYS A 35 -8.25 -5.88 -1.06
N ILE A 36 -6.98 -5.50 -0.94
CA ILE A 36 -6.15 -5.79 0.22
C ILE A 36 -5.83 -4.48 0.95
N TYR A 37 -5.95 -4.49 2.28
CA TYR A 37 -5.47 -3.41 3.14
C TYR A 37 -4.41 -3.95 4.09
N VAL A 38 -3.20 -3.41 4.00
CA VAL A 38 -2.09 -3.78 4.88
C VAL A 38 -2.14 -2.94 6.15
N GLU A 39 -2.35 -3.60 7.29
CA GLU A 39 -2.44 -2.97 8.60
C GLU A 39 -1.13 -3.07 9.37
N VAL A 40 -0.70 -1.92 9.90
CA VAL A 40 0.47 -1.81 10.79
C VAL A 40 0.23 -0.66 11.75
N ASP A 41 0.73 -0.82 12.98
CA ASP A 41 0.72 0.24 13.98
C ASP A 41 1.41 1.52 13.48
N SER A 42 0.89 2.66 13.93
CA SER A 42 1.31 3.98 13.44
C SER A 42 2.74 4.35 13.82
N ASP A 43 3.20 3.89 14.98
CA ASP A 43 4.55 4.06 15.48
C ASP A 43 5.58 3.29 14.65
N LEU A 44 5.29 2.01 14.32
CA LEU A 44 6.15 1.21 13.46
C LEU A 44 6.21 1.79 12.05
N ARG A 45 5.08 2.25 11.51
CA ARG A 45 5.06 2.96 10.22
C ARG A 45 5.87 4.26 10.25
N LEU A 46 5.75 5.04 11.32
CA LEU A 46 6.51 6.28 11.50
C LEU A 46 8.01 6.00 11.59
N ALA A 47 8.42 5.01 12.39
CA ALA A 47 9.82 4.60 12.52
C ALA A 47 10.42 4.18 11.17
N ARG A 48 9.72 3.29 10.44
CA ARG A 48 10.14 2.87 9.09
C ARG A 48 10.22 4.05 8.12
N ARG A 49 9.26 4.98 8.20
CA ARG A 49 9.26 6.20 7.38
C ARG A 49 10.48 7.08 7.66
N ILE A 50 10.77 7.39 8.93
CA ILE A 50 11.91 8.22 9.32
C ILE A 50 13.22 7.60 8.83
N LEU A 51 13.40 6.30 9.07
CA LEU A 51 14.59 5.57 8.63
C LEU A 51 14.76 5.64 7.11
N ARG A 52 13.69 5.41 6.34
CA ARG A 52 13.70 5.51 4.88
C ARG A 52 14.00 6.92 4.41
N ASP A 53 13.29 7.93 4.94
CA ASP A 53 13.37 9.30 4.47
C ASP A 53 14.77 9.89 4.70
N VAL A 54 15.43 9.55 5.81
CA VAL A 54 16.82 9.93 6.09
C VAL A 54 17.80 9.13 5.22
N ARG A 55 17.67 7.78 5.17
CA ARG A 55 18.60 6.92 4.43
C ARG A 55 18.62 7.19 2.94
N GLU A 56 17.47 7.50 2.36
CA GLU A 56 17.32 7.79 0.92
C GLU A 56 17.51 9.29 0.60
N GLY A 57 17.83 10.12 1.60
CA GLY A 57 18.07 11.55 1.40
C GLY A 57 16.81 12.35 0.99
N ARG A 58 15.61 11.82 1.25
CA ARG A 58 14.33 12.51 1.01
C ARG A 58 14.14 13.66 1.99
N GLU A 59 14.66 13.50 3.20
CA GLU A 59 14.70 14.52 4.25
C GLU A 59 16.10 14.66 4.81
N LYS A 60 16.49 15.89 5.18
CA LYS A 60 17.84 16.19 5.70
C LYS A 60 18.04 15.70 7.13
N SER A 61 16.97 15.49 7.89
CA SER A 61 17.01 15.07 9.30
C SER A 61 15.74 14.35 9.71
N SER A 62 15.83 13.54 10.77
CA SER A 62 14.67 12.88 11.40
C SER A 62 13.61 13.89 11.86
N THR A 63 14.02 15.04 12.37
CA THR A 63 13.11 16.14 12.78
C THR A 63 12.27 16.64 11.61
N GLY A 64 12.84 16.73 10.40
CA GLY A 64 12.11 17.10 9.19
C GLY A 64 10.99 16.10 8.89
N SER A 65 11.34 14.80 8.87
CA SER A 65 10.37 13.71 8.65
C SER A 65 9.24 13.72 9.69
N ILE A 66 9.55 13.97 10.96
CA ILE A 66 8.54 14.05 12.04
C ILE A 66 7.62 15.26 11.84
N LYS A 67 8.16 16.45 11.55
CA LYS A 67 7.35 17.65 11.29
C LYS A 67 6.40 17.44 10.11
N GLN A 68 6.88 16.84 9.03
CA GLN A 68 6.04 16.51 7.88
C GLN A 68 4.96 15.47 8.23
N TYR A 69 5.31 14.47 9.05
CA TYR A 69 4.35 13.47 9.50
C TYR A 69 3.20 14.13 10.28
N LEU A 70 3.52 14.96 11.28
CA LEU A 70 2.52 15.60 12.14
C LEU A 70 1.65 16.61 11.38
N SER A 71 2.26 17.41 10.50
CA SER A 71 1.55 18.47 9.76
C SER A 71 0.68 17.95 8.61
N SER A 72 1.01 16.80 8.03
CA SER A 72 0.35 16.33 6.81
C SER A 72 0.03 14.84 6.84
N ALA A 73 1.03 13.96 7.00
CA ALA A 73 0.82 12.53 6.79
C ALA A 73 -0.18 11.92 7.79
N TYR A 74 -0.12 12.32 9.06
CA TYR A 74 -1.03 11.86 10.11
C TYR A 74 -2.49 12.31 9.89
N PRO A 75 -2.81 13.61 9.75
CA PRO A 75 -4.19 14.04 9.53
C PRO A 75 -4.76 13.51 8.21
N MET A 76 -3.94 13.42 7.16
CA MET A 76 -4.38 12.88 5.86
C MET A 76 -4.60 11.37 5.92
N HIS A 77 -3.78 10.63 6.67
CA HIS A 77 -4.00 9.20 6.88
C HIS A 77 -5.35 8.94 7.53
N ARG A 78 -5.65 9.60 8.65
CA ARG A 78 -6.93 9.46 9.36
C ARG A 78 -8.13 9.87 8.50
N ARG A 79 -7.97 10.93 7.69
CA ARG A 79 -9.07 11.45 6.88
C ARG A 79 -9.33 10.64 5.61
N TYR A 80 -8.30 10.11 4.97
CA TYR A 80 -8.41 9.55 3.63
C TYR A 80 -7.91 8.12 3.49
N VAL A 81 -6.89 7.70 4.24
CA VAL A 81 -6.28 6.37 4.10
C VAL A 81 -6.98 5.35 4.98
N GLU A 82 -7.07 5.61 6.28
CA GLU A 82 -7.67 4.71 7.27
C GLU A 82 -9.13 4.34 6.95
N PRO A 83 -10.01 5.26 6.49
CA PRO A 83 -11.39 4.91 6.15
C PRO A 83 -11.52 3.95 4.97
N GLN A 84 -10.46 3.76 4.17
CA GLN A 84 -10.47 2.81 3.06
C GLN A 84 -10.42 1.35 3.54
N ARG A 85 -9.99 1.09 4.78
CA ARG A 85 -9.95 -0.25 5.40
C ARG A 85 -11.28 -1.00 5.24
N LYS A 86 -12.41 -0.30 5.34
CA LYS A 86 -13.76 -0.89 5.22
C LYS A 86 -14.11 -1.41 3.82
N TYR A 87 -13.30 -1.10 2.81
CA TYR A 87 -13.50 -1.57 1.43
C TYR A 87 -12.60 -2.75 1.08
N ALA A 88 -11.78 -3.22 2.01
CA ALA A 88 -10.91 -4.36 1.79
C ALA A 88 -11.68 -5.67 1.94
N ASP A 89 -11.39 -6.60 1.05
CA ASP A 89 -11.86 -7.98 1.14
C ASP A 89 -10.95 -8.76 2.12
N LEU A 90 -9.67 -8.40 2.18
CA LEU A 90 -8.67 -8.96 3.10
C LEU A 90 -7.89 -7.86 3.82
N ILE A 91 -7.77 -7.97 5.14
CA ILE A 91 -6.90 -7.13 5.97
C ILE A 91 -5.70 -7.97 6.37
N VAL A 92 -4.51 -7.49 6.02
CA VAL A 92 -3.25 -8.20 6.26
C VAL A 92 -2.47 -7.46 7.34
N PRO A 93 -2.38 -7.99 8.57
CA PRO A 93 -1.48 -7.43 9.56
C PRO A 93 -0.03 -7.65 9.10
N TRP A 94 0.78 -6.60 9.13
CA TRP A 94 2.19 -6.67 8.76
C TRP A 94 3.08 -6.38 9.96
N ASP A 95 3.05 -7.33 10.89
CA ASP A 95 3.91 -7.45 12.05
C ASP A 95 5.07 -8.44 11.77
N ASN A 96 5.60 -9.10 12.81
CA ASN A 96 6.67 -10.10 12.69
C ASN A 96 6.24 -11.38 11.94
N MET A 97 4.97 -11.54 11.54
CA MET A 97 4.42 -12.71 10.86
C MET A 97 4.25 -12.53 9.34
N GLY A 98 5.01 -11.59 8.73
CA GLY A 98 4.84 -11.19 7.32
C GLY A 98 4.90 -12.32 6.27
N TYR A 99 5.42 -13.50 6.62
CA TYR A 99 5.43 -14.67 5.73
C TYR A 99 4.05 -15.35 5.63
N GLU A 100 3.37 -15.62 6.75
CA GLU A 100 2.03 -16.26 6.77
C GLU A 100 0.97 -15.35 6.12
N ALA A 101 1.07 -14.05 6.38
CA ALA A 101 0.31 -13.01 5.71
C ALA A 101 0.45 -13.07 4.18
N MET A 102 1.67 -13.33 3.68
CA MET A 102 1.94 -13.44 2.25
C MET A 102 1.33 -14.70 1.65
N GLU A 103 1.45 -15.85 2.33
CA GLU A 103 0.86 -17.11 1.88
C GLU A 103 -0.66 -16.97 1.70
N THR A 104 -1.33 -16.29 2.64
CA THR A 104 -2.77 -16.01 2.55
C THR A 104 -3.11 -15.17 1.30
N VAL A 105 -2.31 -14.15 1.01
CA VAL A 105 -2.50 -13.31 -0.18
C VAL A 105 -2.28 -14.10 -1.46
N VAL A 106 -1.22 -14.92 -1.51
CA VAL A 106 -0.91 -15.77 -2.67
C VAL A 106 -2.04 -16.76 -2.92
N ALA A 107 -2.47 -17.50 -1.89
CA ALA A 107 -3.57 -18.45 -2.00
C ALA A 107 -4.86 -17.78 -2.48
N ARG A 108 -5.14 -16.55 -2.02
CA ARG A 108 -6.31 -15.80 -2.49
C ARG A 108 -6.20 -15.42 -3.97
N ILE A 109 -5.04 -14.98 -4.44
CA ILE A 109 -4.81 -14.66 -5.85
C ILE A 109 -4.95 -15.92 -6.72
N GLU A 110 -4.42 -17.05 -6.27
CA GLU A 110 -4.52 -18.32 -7.00
C GLU A 110 -5.97 -18.80 -7.14
N GLY A 111 -6.79 -18.66 -6.07
CA GLY A 111 -8.22 -18.94 -6.14
C GLY A 111 -8.95 -18.08 -7.18
N GLU A 112 -8.71 -16.76 -7.19
CA GLU A 112 -9.30 -15.85 -8.17
C GLU A 112 -8.87 -16.15 -9.62
N LEU A 113 -7.66 -16.71 -9.81
CA LEU A 113 -7.19 -17.15 -11.12
C LEU A 113 -7.88 -18.42 -11.58
N GLN A 114 -8.11 -19.38 -10.68
CA GLN A 114 -8.80 -20.64 -11.00
C GLN A 114 -10.27 -20.41 -11.38
N GLU A 115 -10.96 -19.48 -10.71
CA GLU A 115 -12.36 -19.14 -11.04
C GLU A 115 -12.54 -18.49 -12.43
N ARG A 116 -11.44 -18.06 -13.06
CA ARG A 116 -11.42 -17.37 -14.36
C ARG A 116 -11.01 -18.25 -15.53
N GLU A 117 -10.57 -19.48 -15.26
CA GLU A 117 -10.25 -20.49 -16.28
C GLU A 117 -11.49 -21.33 -16.59
#